data_AF-A6Q144-F1
#
_entry.id   AF-A6Q144-F1
#
_cell.length_a   1.000
_cell.length_b   1.000
_cell.length_c   1.000
_cell.angle_alpha   90.00
_cell.angle_beta   90.00
_cell.angle_gamma   90.00
#
_symmetry.space_group_name_H-M   'P 1'
#
loop_
_entity.id
_entity.type
_entity.pdbx_description
1 polymer ?
#
loop_
_entity_poly.entity_id
_entity_poly.type
_entity_poly.pdbx_seq_one_letter_code
_entity_poly.pdbx_strand_id
1 'polypeptide(L)'
;MSLSIDISKLKCIGYATFIGIVMGVLIALMIKLLFFMIDLSKDLPFESFYLAPIILPLVWYLNRWLSKKEIVFQEDEIKEIYDYIELNKDEKPHYLHYVFAKIFLFFATVFVGGSVGPERQGIQLGAGMCQFFAKVFSCKGFDRRSLVVAGIAAAFSVILGAPIAAPVIAIELMAVHIVVYETLLAATIASFFAFLSAKFLHIDYHYFEPLPHFFPQYEWSLFLPVILAGLFFALLSFVIVRFFRVLSFFNVATAVHPVLKAVFVGSFIMLLGSYGLTSPLGLGVDEIESTFKATENVAWYLPLLKIVATAFTLEFGGEGGVFTPLLYVGSMSGHWFGQFIGGNAPFFAALGFVSVIAATMRIPVSSAILAAELFGVKRPILPSLPF
;
A
#
# COMPACT_ATOMS: atom_id res chain seq x y z
N MET A 1 12.23 -37.95 20.06
CA MET A 1 11.68 -36.78 19.34
C MET A 1 12.35 -36.74 17.97
N SER A 2 11.89 -37.58 17.04
CA SER A 2 12.49 -37.71 15.70
C SER A 2 12.03 -36.55 14.84
N LEU A 3 12.96 -35.70 14.40
CA LEU A 3 12.76 -34.74 13.31
C LEU A 3 12.54 -35.53 12.00
N SER A 4 11.31 -35.96 11.74
CA SER A 4 10.89 -36.26 10.37
C SER A 4 10.49 -34.93 9.74
N ILE A 5 11.43 -34.24 9.11
CA ILE A 5 11.09 -33.11 8.23
C ILE A 5 10.29 -33.73 7.07
N ASP A 6 8.99 -33.48 7.08
CA ASP A 6 8.07 -33.99 6.08
C ASP A 6 8.45 -33.40 4.71
N ILE A 7 8.54 -34.23 3.67
CA ILE A 7 9.00 -33.83 2.32
C ILE A 7 8.13 -32.70 1.75
N SER A 8 6.86 -32.64 2.16
CA SER A 8 5.92 -31.55 1.86
C SER A 8 6.42 -30.19 2.35
N LYS A 9 6.95 -30.11 3.57
CA LYS A 9 7.47 -28.87 4.17
C LYS A 9 8.71 -28.38 3.44
N LEU A 10 9.60 -29.28 3.05
CA LEU A 10 10.79 -28.94 2.28
C LEU A 10 10.44 -28.36 0.89
N LYS A 11 9.42 -28.92 0.23
CA LYS A 11 8.89 -28.39 -1.04
C LYS A 11 8.27 -27.01 -0.87
N CYS A 12 7.49 -26.81 0.20
CA CYS A 12 6.87 -25.52 0.50
C CYS A 12 7.93 -24.41 0.70
N ILE A 13 9.00 -24.71 1.45
CA ILE A 13 10.15 -23.82 1.63
C ILE A 13 10.82 -23.49 0.30
N GLY A 14 11.05 -24.50 -0.55
CA GLY A 14 11.65 -24.31 -1.87
C GLY A 14 10.81 -23.40 -2.78
N TYR A 15 9.49 -23.64 -2.84
CA TYR A 15 8.57 -22.81 -3.62
C TYR A 15 8.48 -21.38 -3.08
N ALA A 16 8.37 -21.21 -1.77
CA ALA A 16 8.34 -19.90 -1.14
C ALA A 16 9.61 -19.09 -1.41
N THR A 17 10.78 -19.74 -1.34
CA THR A 17 12.07 -19.10 -1.65
C THR A 17 12.14 -18.64 -3.10
N PHE A 18 11.80 -19.53 -4.04
CA PHE A 18 11.77 -19.21 -5.46
C PHE A 18 10.82 -18.04 -5.76
N ILE A 19 9.62 -18.07 -5.19
CA ILE A 19 8.62 -17.01 -5.35
C ILE A 19 9.11 -15.71 -4.73
N GLY A 20 9.69 -15.75 -3.54
CA GLY A 20 10.27 -14.58 -2.90
C GLY A 20 11.28 -13.89 -3.82
N ILE A 21 12.22 -14.64 -4.40
CA ILE A 21 13.22 -14.08 -5.32
C ILE A 21 12.57 -13.47 -6.56
N VAL A 22 11.70 -14.22 -7.24
CA VAL A 22 11.05 -13.76 -8.47
C VAL A 22 10.18 -12.53 -8.22
N MET A 23 9.36 -12.55 -7.18
CA MET A 23 8.50 -11.42 -6.81
C MET A 23 9.31 -10.23 -6.34
N GLY A 24 10.40 -10.46 -5.60
CA GLY A 24 11.36 -9.44 -5.21
C GLY A 24 11.88 -8.65 -6.41
N VAL A 25 12.33 -9.35 -7.45
CA VAL A 25 12.81 -8.75 -8.69
C VAL A 25 11.70 -8.00 -9.44
N LEU A 26 10.53 -8.62 -9.60
CA LEU A 26 9.43 -8.03 -10.35
C LEU A 26 8.88 -6.75 -9.71
N ILE A 27 8.75 -6.74 -8.38
CA ILE A 27 8.20 -5.60 -7.65
C ILE A 27 9.24 -4.51 -7.50
N ALA A 28 10.51 -4.85 -7.30
CA ALA A 28 11.60 -3.87 -7.38
C ALA A 28 11.63 -3.19 -8.75
N LEU A 29 11.47 -3.94 -9.84
CA LEU A 29 11.37 -3.37 -11.18
C LEU A 29 10.13 -2.48 -11.35
N MET A 30 8.98 -2.90 -10.81
CA MET A 30 7.76 -2.07 -10.78
C MET A 30 7.99 -0.74 -10.06
N ILE A 31 8.64 -0.76 -8.90
CA ILE A 31 8.95 0.45 -8.11
C ILE A 31 9.96 1.34 -8.85
N LYS A 32 11.01 0.77 -9.45
CA LYS A 32 11.97 1.56 -10.26
C LYS A 32 11.30 2.23 -11.45
N LEU A 33 10.42 1.52 -12.15
CA LEU A 33 9.66 2.09 -13.25
C LEU A 33 8.70 3.17 -12.77
N LEU A 34 8.08 2.99 -11.60
CA LEU A 34 7.23 4.02 -10.98
C LEU A 34 8.03 5.30 -10.71
N PHE A 35 9.18 5.21 -10.04
CA PHE A 35 10.01 6.38 -9.76
C PHE A 35 10.59 7.00 -11.03
N PHE A 36 11.01 6.19 -12.01
CA PHE A 36 11.41 6.69 -13.32
C PHE A 36 10.28 7.49 -14.01
N MET A 37 9.02 7.05 -13.90
CA MET A 37 7.88 7.80 -14.44
C MET A 37 7.59 9.09 -13.66
N ILE A 38 7.81 9.09 -12.34
CA ILE A 38 7.71 10.29 -11.50
C ILE A 38 8.81 11.30 -11.86
N ASP A 39 10.04 10.85 -12.11
CA ASP A 39 11.13 11.74 -12.50
C ASP A 39 10.91 12.30 -13.92
N LEU A 40 10.48 11.44 -14.84
CA LEU A 40 10.10 11.87 -16.20
C LEU A 40 8.97 12.90 -16.19
N SER A 41 8.05 12.84 -15.22
CA SER A 41 6.95 13.82 -15.11
C SER A 41 7.45 15.21 -14.67
N LYS A 42 8.54 15.27 -13.91
CA LYS A 42 9.22 16.51 -13.48
C LYS A 42 10.08 17.14 -14.59
N ASP A 43 10.59 16.33 -15.52
CA ASP A 43 11.42 16.77 -16.64
C ASP A 43 10.62 17.40 -17.80
N LEU A 44 9.29 17.38 -17.73
CA LEU A 44 8.44 18.01 -18.75
C LEU A 44 8.60 19.55 -18.75
N PRO A 45 8.42 20.21 -19.92
CA PRO A 45 8.48 21.67 -20.00
C PRO A 45 7.31 22.37 -19.27
N PHE A 46 6.35 21.61 -18.76
CA PHE A 46 5.21 22.05 -17.97
C PHE A 46 4.91 21.00 -16.91
N GLU A 47 4.24 21.42 -15.83
CA GLU A 47 3.86 20.50 -14.76
C GLU A 47 2.91 19.40 -15.23
N SER A 48 3.23 18.13 -14.92
CA SER A 48 2.51 16.98 -15.46
C SER A 48 1.01 16.94 -15.11
N PHE A 49 0.60 17.59 -14.02
CA PHE A 49 -0.81 17.67 -13.59
C PHE A 49 -1.69 18.44 -14.58
N TYR A 50 -1.13 19.25 -15.50
CA TYR A 50 -1.91 19.86 -16.60
C TYR A 50 -2.45 18.82 -17.59
N LEU A 51 -1.87 17.62 -17.63
CA LEU A 51 -2.36 16.52 -18.48
C LEU A 51 -3.45 15.67 -17.81
N ALA A 52 -3.69 15.86 -16.51
CA ALA A 52 -4.64 15.06 -15.75
C ALA A 52 -6.07 15.03 -16.35
N PRO A 53 -6.66 16.14 -16.86
CA PRO A 53 -7.99 16.13 -17.47
C PRO A 53 -8.10 15.26 -18.74
N ILE A 54 -6.98 14.91 -19.37
CA ILE A 54 -6.94 14.10 -20.59
C ILE A 54 -6.55 12.65 -20.28
N ILE A 55 -5.54 12.46 -19.43
CA ILE A 55 -5.00 11.14 -19.12
C ILE A 55 -5.94 10.34 -18.23
N LEU A 56 -6.57 10.92 -17.21
CA LEU A 56 -7.47 10.16 -16.33
C LEU A 56 -8.71 9.58 -17.04
N PRO A 57 -9.38 10.31 -17.95
CA PRO A 57 -10.43 9.72 -18.77
C PRO A 57 -9.95 8.58 -19.67
N LEU A 58 -8.73 8.68 -20.21
CA LEU A 58 -8.11 7.62 -21.00
C LEU A 58 -7.82 6.39 -20.12
N VAL A 59 -7.27 6.60 -18.92
CA VAL A 59 -7.04 5.54 -17.94
C VAL A 59 -8.36 4.84 -17.61
N TRP A 60 -9.42 5.60 -17.32
CA TRP A 60 -10.75 5.04 -17.08
C TRP A 60 -11.24 4.21 -18.26
N TYR A 61 -11.15 4.75 -19.48
CA TYR A 61 -11.62 4.08 -20.69
C TYR A 61 -10.85 2.77 -20.96
N LEU A 62 -9.53 2.79 -20.83
CA LEU A 62 -8.68 1.61 -20.98
C LEU A 62 -8.95 0.58 -19.87
N ASN A 63 -9.14 1.04 -18.63
CA ASN A 63 -9.50 0.14 -17.53
C ASN A 63 -10.85 -0.54 -17.78
N ARG A 64 -11.83 0.21 -18.31
CA ARG A 64 -13.15 -0.32 -18.69
C ARG A 64 -13.09 -1.29 -19.86
N TRP A 65 -12.18 -1.07 -20.80
CA TRP A 65 -11.95 -1.97 -21.92
C TRP A 65 -11.31 -3.29 -21.46
N LEU A 66 -10.38 -3.22 -20.51
CA LEU A 66 -9.69 -4.37 -19.92
C LEU A 66 -10.58 -5.17 -18.96
N SER A 67 -11.32 -4.47 -18.08
CA SER A 67 -12.27 -5.06 -17.14
C SER A 67 -13.71 -4.73 -17.54
N LYS A 68 -14.44 -5.72 -18.07
CA LYS A 68 -15.88 -5.60 -18.32
C LYS A 68 -16.73 -5.38 -17.05
N LYS A 69 -16.14 -5.23 -15.86
CA LYS A 69 -16.82 -4.86 -14.60
C LYS A 69 -16.20 -3.61 -13.98
N GLU A 70 -17.05 -2.69 -13.53
CA GLU A 70 -16.67 -1.58 -12.65
C GLU A 70 -16.30 -2.15 -11.27
N ILE A 71 -15.14 -1.77 -10.75
CA ILE A 71 -14.69 -2.16 -9.41
C ILE A 71 -14.72 -0.90 -8.57
N VAL A 72 -15.47 -0.97 -7.46
CA VAL A 72 -15.76 0.14 -6.59
C VAL A 72 -15.35 -0.25 -5.17
N PHE A 73 -14.40 0.49 -4.62
CA PHE A 73 -13.98 0.51 -3.22
C PHE A 73 -13.39 -0.77 -2.56
N GLN A 74 -12.57 -0.54 -1.52
CA GLN A 74 -11.62 -1.41 -0.80
C GLN A 74 -12.03 -2.85 -0.46
N GLU A 75 -13.33 -3.14 -0.23
CA GLU A 75 -13.82 -4.51 0.00
C GLU A 75 -13.77 -5.35 -1.28
N ASP A 76 -13.81 -4.73 -2.46
CA ASP A 76 -13.74 -5.43 -3.75
C ASP A 76 -12.30 -5.71 -4.23
N GLU A 77 -11.26 -5.06 -3.69
CA GLU A 77 -9.85 -5.34 -4.07
C GLU A 77 -9.40 -6.73 -3.63
N ILE A 78 -9.62 -7.00 -2.34
CA ILE A 78 -9.30 -8.27 -1.70
C ILE A 78 -10.29 -9.32 -2.20
N LYS A 79 -11.58 -8.97 -2.35
CA LYS A 79 -12.61 -9.85 -2.88
C LYS A 79 -12.41 -10.19 -4.36
N GLU A 80 -11.85 -9.33 -5.20
CA GLU A 80 -11.48 -9.67 -6.59
C GLU A 80 -10.40 -10.74 -6.61
N ILE A 81 -9.38 -10.59 -5.76
CA ILE A 81 -8.30 -11.56 -5.61
C ILE A 81 -8.83 -12.85 -4.98
N TYR A 82 -9.70 -12.75 -3.98
CA TYR A 82 -10.36 -13.88 -3.35
C TYR A 82 -11.26 -14.64 -4.31
N ASP A 83 -12.17 -13.97 -5.01
CA ASP A 83 -13.00 -14.54 -6.07
C ASP A 83 -12.11 -15.21 -7.12
N TYR A 84 -10.96 -14.62 -7.45
CA TYR A 84 -9.99 -15.20 -8.38
C TYR A 84 -9.26 -16.45 -7.85
N ILE A 85 -8.96 -16.50 -6.55
CA ILE A 85 -8.35 -17.64 -5.85
C ILE A 85 -9.38 -18.76 -5.60
N GLU A 86 -10.60 -18.40 -5.20
CA GLU A 86 -11.64 -19.33 -4.72
C GLU A 86 -12.49 -19.91 -5.85
N LEU A 87 -12.78 -19.14 -6.90
CA LEU A 87 -13.65 -19.63 -7.97
C LEU A 87 -13.00 -20.68 -8.87
N ASN A 88 -11.73 -21.06 -8.64
CA ASN A 88 -11.05 -22.09 -9.44
C ASN A 88 -11.28 -21.85 -10.95
N LYS A 89 -11.39 -20.58 -11.36
CA LYS A 89 -11.68 -20.23 -12.76
C LYS A 89 -10.40 -20.42 -13.54
N ASP A 90 -10.11 -21.67 -13.85
CA ASP A 90 -9.03 -22.17 -14.69
C ASP A 90 -9.11 -21.66 -16.15
N GLU A 91 -9.94 -20.66 -16.44
CA GLU A 91 -10.37 -20.28 -17.79
C GLU A 91 -10.10 -18.82 -18.19
N LYS A 92 -9.26 -18.06 -17.48
CA LYS A 92 -8.78 -16.77 -18.01
C LYS A 92 -7.27 -16.75 -18.23
N PRO A 93 -6.79 -17.22 -19.40
CA PRO A 93 -5.38 -17.11 -19.80
C PRO A 93 -4.85 -15.66 -19.90
N HIS A 94 -5.69 -14.65 -19.66
CA HIS A 94 -5.36 -13.23 -19.77
C HIS A 94 -5.19 -12.49 -18.44
N TYR A 95 -5.23 -13.15 -17.27
CA TYR A 95 -5.11 -12.43 -15.98
C TYR A 95 -3.77 -11.71 -15.82
N LEU A 96 -2.64 -12.33 -16.19
CA LEU A 96 -1.33 -11.64 -16.13
C LEU A 96 -1.28 -10.44 -17.06
N HIS A 97 -1.81 -10.55 -18.28
CA HIS A 97 -1.91 -9.42 -19.22
C HIS A 97 -2.75 -8.28 -18.62
N TYR A 98 -3.84 -8.61 -17.96
CA TYR A 98 -4.68 -7.65 -17.24
C TYR A 98 -3.92 -6.96 -16.10
N VAL A 99 -3.19 -7.72 -15.28
CA VAL A 99 -2.37 -7.18 -14.18
C VAL A 99 -1.28 -6.24 -14.71
N PHE A 100 -0.54 -6.64 -15.74
CA PHE A 100 0.48 -5.78 -16.33
C PHE A 100 -0.12 -4.52 -16.95
N ALA A 101 -1.25 -4.62 -17.64
CA ALA A 101 -1.94 -3.45 -18.18
C ALA A 101 -2.37 -2.48 -17.06
N LYS A 102 -2.88 -2.98 -15.94
CA LYS A 102 -3.21 -2.15 -14.77
C LYS A 102 -2.01 -1.46 -14.12
N ILE A 103 -0.84 -2.09 -14.12
CA ILE A 103 0.41 -1.45 -13.66
C ILE A 103 0.70 -0.20 -14.51
N PHE A 104 0.57 -0.28 -15.84
CA PHE A 104 0.77 0.89 -16.72
C PHE A 104 -0.30 1.97 -16.50
N LEU A 105 -1.55 1.59 -16.25
CA LEU A 105 -2.63 2.53 -15.92
C LEU A 105 -2.38 3.25 -14.58
N PHE A 106 -1.84 2.53 -13.60
CA PHE A 106 -1.38 3.10 -12.34
C PHE A 106 -0.23 4.10 -12.56
N PHE A 107 0.78 3.75 -13.37
CA PHE A 107 1.86 4.67 -13.71
C PHE A 107 1.33 5.94 -14.37
N ALA A 108 0.41 5.82 -15.33
CA ALA A 108 -0.24 6.97 -15.96
C ALA A 108 -1.04 7.83 -14.94
N THR A 109 -1.67 7.21 -13.95
CA THR A 109 -2.40 7.91 -12.88
C THR A 109 -1.45 8.73 -12.01
N VAL A 110 -0.34 8.12 -11.56
CA VAL A 110 0.68 8.80 -10.74
C VAL A 110 1.42 9.87 -11.54
N PHE A 111 1.71 9.61 -12.82
CA PHE A 111 2.41 10.53 -13.72
C PHE A 111 1.74 11.90 -13.77
N VAL A 112 0.40 11.95 -13.78
CA VAL A 112 -0.38 13.20 -13.79
C VAL A 112 -0.73 13.75 -12.40
N GLY A 113 -0.12 13.22 -11.34
CA GLY A 113 -0.36 13.68 -9.97
C GLY A 113 -1.58 13.05 -9.29
N GLY A 114 -2.14 11.98 -9.83
CA GLY A 114 -3.19 11.21 -9.15
C GLY A 114 -2.73 10.70 -7.79
N SER A 115 -3.54 10.93 -6.75
CA SER A 115 -3.18 10.57 -5.38
C SER A 115 -3.51 9.10 -5.12
N VAL A 116 -2.53 8.23 -5.31
CA VAL A 116 -2.67 6.77 -5.18
C VAL A 116 -1.36 6.11 -4.77
N GLY A 117 -1.43 4.91 -4.18
CA GLY A 117 -0.27 4.09 -3.80
C GLY A 117 -0.04 2.85 -4.70
N PRO A 118 1.14 2.22 -4.64
CA PRO A 118 1.51 1.05 -5.47
C PRO A 118 0.99 -0.30 -4.94
N GLU A 119 0.41 -0.33 -3.73
CA GLU A 119 0.13 -1.58 -3.02
C GLU A 119 -0.86 -2.47 -3.77
N ARG A 120 -1.94 -1.90 -4.32
CA ARG A 120 -2.95 -2.67 -5.06
C ARG A 120 -2.31 -3.43 -6.23
N GLN A 121 -1.46 -2.75 -7.00
CA GLN A 121 -0.77 -3.33 -8.15
C GLN A 121 0.23 -4.40 -7.72
N GLY A 122 0.95 -4.17 -6.62
CA GLY A 122 1.84 -5.16 -6.02
C GLY A 122 1.11 -6.42 -5.58
N ILE A 123 -0.02 -6.29 -4.89
CA ILE A 123 -0.85 -7.42 -4.46
C ILE A 123 -1.39 -8.18 -5.69
N GLN A 124 -1.90 -7.47 -6.71
CA GLN A 124 -2.40 -8.10 -7.95
C GLN A 124 -1.28 -8.84 -8.71
N LEU A 125 -0.08 -8.27 -8.77
CA LEU A 125 1.10 -8.89 -9.35
C LEU A 125 1.52 -10.13 -8.57
N GLY A 126 1.59 -10.03 -7.24
CA GLY A 126 1.86 -11.14 -6.34
C GLY A 126 0.86 -12.29 -6.51
N ALA A 127 -0.43 -11.97 -6.47
CA ALA A 127 -1.49 -12.95 -6.64
C ALA A 127 -1.48 -13.60 -8.04
N GLY A 128 -1.35 -12.79 -9.10
CA GLY A 128 -1.34 -13.28 -10.48
C GLY A 128 -0.14 -14.16 -10.80
N MET A 129 1.06 -13.76 -10.38
CA MET A 129 2.28 -14.55 -10.59
C MET A 129 2.27 -15.83 -9.76
N CYS A 130 1.85 -15.78 -8.50
CA CYS A 130 1.74 -16.98 -7.68
C CYS A 130 0.67 -17.94 -8.19
N GLN A 131 -0.42 -17.45 -8.78
CA GLN A 131 -1.42 -18.30 -9.42
C GLN A 131 -0.84 -19.02 -10.65
N PHE A 132 -0.04 -18.31 -11.44
CA PHE A 132 0.68 -18.90 -12.56
C PHE A 132 1.66 -19.98 -12.08
N PHE A 133 2.50 -19.69 -11.08
CA PHE A 133 3.44 -20.65 -10.53
C PHE A 133 2.76 -21.82 -9.80
N ALA A 134 1.64 -21.58 -9.11
CA ALA A 134 0.84 -22.66 -8.51
C ALA A 134 0.37 -23.66 -9.56
N LYS A 135 -0.01 -23.20 -10.76
CA LYS A 135 -0.36 -24.06 -11.89
C LYS A 135 0.85 -24.83 -12.42
N VAL A 136 2.00 -24.15 -12.58
CA VAL A 136 3.26 -24.78 -13.02
C VAL A 136 3.72 -25.86 -12.03
N PHE A 137 3.65 -25.59 -10.73
CA PHE A 137 3.99 -26.55 -9.67
C PHE A 137 2.89 -27.57 -9.38
N SER A 138 1.76 -27.50 -10.09
CA SER A 138 0.60 -28.37 -9.90
C SER A 138 0.03 -28.36 -8.47
N CYS A 139 0.16 -27.24 -7.77
CA CYS A 139 -0.40 -27.02 -6.44
C CYS A 139 -1.94 -26.90 -6.50
N LYS A 140 -2.65 -27.56 -5.58
CA LYS A 140 -4.13 -27.56 -5.53
C LYS A 140 -4.63 -27.14 -4.15
N GLY A 141 -5.84 -26.58 -4.11
CA GLY A 141 -6.55 -26.26 -2.87
C GLY A 141 -5.74 -25.35 -1.93
N PHE A 142 -5.43 -25.87 -0.75
CA PHE A 142 -4.75 -25.13 0.32
C PHE A 142 -3.33 -24.67 -0.08
N ASP A 143 -2.57 -25.50 -0.81
CA ASP A 143 -1.20 -25.14 -1.23
C ASP A 143 -1.20 -23.93 -2.16
N ARG A 144 -2.19 -23.86 -3.06
CA ARG A 144 -2.37 -22.71 -3.97
C ARG A 144 -2.69 -21.44 -3.20
N ARG A 145 -3.60 -21.50 -2.22
CA ARG A 145 -3.93 -20.35 -1.35
C ARG A 145 -2.71 -19.87 -0.59
N SER A 146 -1.96 -20.78 0.02
CA SER A 146 -0.74 -20.46 0.75
C SER A 146 0.31 -19.79 -0.13
N LEU A 147 0.46 -20.25 -1.38
CA LEU A 147 1.39 -19.69 -2.34
C LEU A 147 1.00 -18.27 -2.77
N VAL A 148 -0.29 -18.00 -2.94
CA VAL A 148 -0.79 -16.66 -3.25
C VAL A 148 -0.58 -15.71 -2.09
N VAL A 149 -0.89 -16.13 -0.85
CA VAL A 149 -0.59 -15.34 0.36
C VAL A 149 0.91 -15.04 0.44
N ALA A 150 1.77 -16.01 0.09
CA ALA A 150 3.22 -15.79 0.07
C ALA A 150 3.66 -14.76 -0.99
N GLY A 151 3.02 -14.73 -2.16
CA GLY A 151 3.26 -13.69 -3.18
C GLY A 151 2.80 -12.31 -2.75
N ILE A 152 1.66 -12.22 -2.07
CA ILE A 152 1.15 -10.96 -1.50
C ILE A 152 2.08 -10.47 -0.39
N ALA A 153 2.56 -11.36 0.48
CA ALA A 153 3.56 -11.03 1.50
C ALA A 153 4.87 -10.54 0.89
N ALA A 154 5.38 -11.22 -0.14
CA ALA A 154 6.54 -10.75 -0.91
C ALA A 154 6.32 -9.34 -1.49
N ALA A 155 5.10 -9.03 -1.94
CA ALA A 155 4.77 -7.71 -2.47
C ALA A 155 4.79 -6.61 -1.42
N PHE A 156 4.09 -6.81 -0.31
CA PHE A 156 4.12 -5.85 0.79
C PHE A 156 5.52 -5.67 1.36
N SER A 157 6.32 -6.72 1.41
CA SER A 157 7.69 -6.67 1.89
C SER A 157 8.56 -5.70 1.09
N VAL A 158 8.45 -5.76 -0.24
CA VAL A 158 9.22 -4.89 -1.15
C VAL A 158 8.65 -3.48 -1.22
N ILE A 159 7.33 -3.31 -1.08
CA ILE A 159 6.70 -1.98 -1.16
C ILE A 159 6.92 -1.20 0.13
N LEU A 160 6.78 -1.86 1.28
CA LEU A 160 6.87 -1.22 2.60
C LEU A 160 8.28 -1.29 3.20
N GLY A 161 9.17 -2.12 2.67
CA GLY A 161 10.49 -2.37 3.29
C GLY A 161 10.41 -3.11 4.62
N ALA A 162 9.30 -3.83 4.87
CA ALA A 162 8.94 -4.41 6.16
C ALA A 162 8.73 -5.94 6.05
N PRO A 163 9.82 -6.74 5.94
CA PRO A 163 9.73 -8.18 5.76
C PRO A 163 9.09 -8.96 6.91
N ILE A 164 9.05 -8.43 8.14
CA ILE A 164 8.43 -9.09 9.29
C ILE A 164 6.93 -8.78 9.37
N ALA A 165 6.53 -7.54 9.08
CA ALA A 165 5.13 -7.13 9.07
C ALA A 165 4.37 -7.71 7.87
N ALA A 166 4.99 -7.75 6.69
CA ALA A 166 4.33 -8.11 5.43
C ALA A 166 3.62 -9.49 5.40
N PRO A 167 4.17 -10.57 5.99
CA PRO A 167 3.46 -11.85 6.09
C PRO A 167 2.17 -11.77 6.91
N VAL A 168 2.19 -10.99 8.00
CA VAL A 168 1.02 -10.81 8.86
C VAL A 168 -0.01 -9.90 8.16
N ILE A 169 0.45 -8.84 7.48
CA ILE A 169 -0.40 -7.99 6.63
C ILE A 169 -1.13 -8.87 5.61
N ALA A 170 -0.40 -9.72 4.89
CA ALA A 170 -0.98 -10.57 3.86
C ALA A 170 -2.06 -11.50 4.43
N ILE A 171 -1.85 -12.08 5.62
CA ILE A 171 -2.81 -13.00 6.26
C ILE A 171 -4.04 -12.26 6.80
N GLU A 172 -3.84 -11.15 7.51
CA GLU A 172 -4.90 -10.36 8.13
C GLU A 172 -5.77 -9.68 7.07
N LEU A 173 -5.13 -9.13 6.02
CA LEU A 173 -5.80 -8.53 4.88
C LEU A 173 -6.57 -9.57 4.06
N MET A 174 -5.93 -10.71 3.79
CA MET A 174 -6.60 -11.85 3.15
C MET A 174 -7.47 -12.59 4.16
N ALA A 175 -7.99 -12.02 5.25
CA ALA A 175 -8.99 -12.57 6.17
C ALA A 175 -8.94 -14.11 6.39
N VAL A 176 -7.74 -14.71 6.44
CA VAL A 176 -7.63 -16.18 6.50
C VAL A 176 -7.97 -16.53 7.95
N HIS A 177 -9.24 -16.84 8.19
CA HIS A 177 -9.80 -17.01 9.54
C HIS A 177 -9.10 -18.09 10.38
N ILE A 178 -8.26 -18.91 9.75
CA ILE A 178 -7.37 -19.87 10.41
C ILE A 178 -5.95 -19.58 9.93
N VAL A 179 -5.13 -18.99 10.81
CA VAL A 179 -3.68 -18.86 10.55
C VAL A 179 -3.10 -20.27 10.57
N VAL A 180 -2.90 -20.84 9.39
CA VAL A 180 -2.19 -22.10 9.27
C VAL A 180 -0.70 -21.79 9.32
N TYR A 181 0.00 -22.42 10.26
CA TYR A 181 1.44 -22.24 10.46
C TYR A 181 2.25 -22.36 9.16
N GLU A 182 1.84 -23.26 8.26
CA GLU A 182 2.50 -23.46 6.97
C GLU A 182 2.38 -22.25 6.03
N THR A 183 1.21 -21.60 6.00
CA THR A 183 1.00 -20.38 5.21
C THR A 183 1.85 -19.23 5.75
N LEU A 184 1.88 -19.07 7.07
CA LEU A 184 2.71 -18.03 7.72
C LEU A 184 4.20 -18.27 7.46
N LEU A 185 4.66 -19.51 7.56
CA LEU A 185 6.05 -19.89 7.28
C LEU A 185 6.42 -19.56 5.82
N ALA A 186 5.61 -20.01 4.86
CA ALA A 186 5.83 -19.75 3.44
C ALA A 186 5.82 -18.25 3.13
N ALA A 187 4.86 -17.51 3.67
CA ALA A 187 4.77 -16.06 3.50
C ALA A 187 5.97 -15.32 4.10
N THR A 188 6.43 -15.75 5.27
CA THR A 188 7.64 -15.19 5.91
C THR A 188 8.87 -15.45 5.06
N ILE A 189 9.08 -16.67 4.58
CA ILE A 189 10.22 -17.00 3.71
C ILE A 189 10.18 -16.17 2.42
N ALA A 190 9.04 -16.14 1.72
CA ALA A 190 8.89 -15.38 0.49
C ALA A 190 9.12 -13.88 0.72
N SER A 191 8.60 -13.33 1.81
CA SER A 191 8.80 -11.94 2.24
C SER A 191 10.29 -11.61 2.42
N PHE A 192 11.03 -12.40 3.20
CA PHE A 192 12.46 -12.17 3.41
C PHE A 192 13.28 -12.25 2.11
N PHE A 193 13.04 -13.26 1.27
CA PHE A 193 13.77 -13.38 0.01
C PHE A 193 13.40 -12.28 -1.00
N ALA A 194 12.15 -11.81 -0.99
CA ALA A 194 11.73 -10.67 -1.80
C ALA A 194 12.41 -9.37 -1.37
N PHE A 195 12.44 -9.10 -0.07
CA PHE A 195 13.15 -7.98 0.51
C PHE A 195 14.64 -7.98 0.16
N LEU A 196 15.31 -9.12 0.34
CA LEU A 196 16.73 -9.27 -0.01
C LEU A 196 16.96 -9.03 -1.50
N SER A 197 16.14 -9.61 -2.37
CA SER A 197 16.24 -9.44 -3.83
C SER A 197 16.03 -7.99 -4.25
N ALA A 198 15.08 -7.29 -3.63
CA ALA A 198 14.88 -5.86 -3.87
C ALA A 198 16.06 -5.01 -3.39
N LYS A 199 16.66 -5.33 -2.23
CA LYS A 199 17.91 -4.68 -1.79
C LYS A 199 19.08 -4.94 -2.74
N PHE A 200 19.22 -6.16 -3.26
CA PHE A 200 20.22 -6.47 -4.30
C PHE A 200 20.01 -5.64 -5.57
N LEU A 201 18.78 -5.22 -5.84
CA LEU A 201 18.45 -4.32 -6.92
C LEU A 201 18.51 -2.84 -6.52
N HIS A 202 19.10 -2.46 -5.39
CA HIS A 202 19.21 -1.07 -4.94
C HIS A 202 17.84 -0.38 -4.77
N ILE A 203 16.86 -1.09 -4.22
CA ILE A 203 15.71 -0.42 -3.61
C ILE A 203 16.13 0.04 -2.22
N ASP A 204 16.21 1.35 -2.04
CA ASP A 204 16.51 1.96 -0.75
C ASP A 204 15.23 2.10 0.08
N TYR A 205 15.33 1.68 1.33
CA TYR A 205 14.24 1.79 2.30
C TYR A 205 14.63 2.82 3.35
N HIS A 206 13.79 3.84 3.51
CA HIS A 206 13.94 4.81 4.58
C HIS A 206 13.37 4.20 5.87
N TYR A 207 14.26 3.63 6.67
CA TYR A 207 13.95 3.39 8.07
C TYR A 207 14.05 4.72 8.79
N PHE A 208 12.94 5.16 9.38
CA PHE A 208 12.93 6.42 10.10
C PHE A 208 13.83 6.26 11.33
N GLU A 209 15.02 6.84 11.26
CA GLU A 209 15.94 6.81 12.39
C GLU A 209 15.21 7.38 13.59
N PRO A 210 15.11 6.63 14.70
CA PRO A 210 14.51 7.17 15.90
C PRO A 210 15.43 8.29 16.37
N LEU A 211 15.00 9.53 16.12
CA LEU A 211 15.62 10.70 16.75
C LEU A 211 15.81 10.38 18.25
N PRO A 212 16.88 10.85 18.90
CA PRO A 212 17.15 10.56 20.31
C PRO A 212 15.96 10.87 21.26
N HIS A 213 14.98 11.64 20.81
CA HIS A 213 13.76 12.03 21.52
C HIS A 213 12.46 11.36 21.02
N PHE A 214 12.53 10.46 20.02
CA PHE A 214 11.36 9.93 19.31
C PHE A 214 10.39 9.16 20.21
N PHE A 215 10.92 8.48 21.23
CA PHE A 215 10.11 7.95 22.33
C PHE A 215 10.46 8.77 23.57
N PRO A 216 9.56 9.66 24.02
CA PRO A 216 9.74 10.27 25.33
C PRO A 216 9.82 9.13 26.36
N GLN A 217 10.66 9.30 27.38
CA GLN A 217 10.80 8.28 28.44
C GLN A 217 9.40 7.91 28.94
N TYR A 218 9.17 6.64 29.30
CA TYR A 218 7.86 6.12 29.72
C TYR A 218 7.35 6.87 30.96
N GLU A 219 6.76 8.03 30.73
CA GLU A 219 6.21 8.90 31.74
C GLU A 219 4.69 8.74 31.71
N TRP A 220 4.08 8.73 32.90
CA TRP A 220 2.64 8.73 33.07
C TRP A 220 1.95 9.91 32.35
N SER A 221 2.71 10.98 32.09
CA SER A 221 2.28 12.17 31.32
C SER A 221 1.86 11.85 29.88
N LEU A 222 2.39 10.77 29.27
CA LEU A 222 2.07 10.37 27.89
C LEU A 222 0.80 9.54 27.76
N PHE A 223 0.32 8.94 28.85
CA PHE A 223 -0.77 7.98 28.79
C PHE A 223 -2.07 8.60 28.26
N LEU A 224 -2.46 9.76 28.81
CA LEU A 224 -3.67 10.48 28.40
C LEU A 224 -3.55 11.01 26.95
N PRO A 225 -2.46 11.68 26.53
CA PRO A 225 -2.24 12.06 25.14
C PRO A 225 -2.35 10.90 24.13
N VAL A 226 -1.80 9.73 24.44
CA VAL A 226 -1.86 8.56 23.56
C VAL A 226 -3.29 8.03 23.43
N ILE A 227 -4.06 7.99 24.52
CA ILE A 227 -5.48 7.61 24.47
C ILE A 227 -6.28 8.59 23.60
N LEU A 228 -6.07 9.89 23.79
CA LEU A 228 -6.73 10.93 23.00
C LEU A 228 -6.35 10.84 21.51
N ALA A 229 -5.08 10.57 21.21
CA ALA A 229 -4.61 10.34 19.85
C ALA A 229 -5.29 9.11 19.23
N GLY A 230 -5.39 8.00 19.97
CA GLY A 230 -6.09 6.80 19.52
C GLY A 230 -7.56 7.06 19.18
N LEU A 231 -8.27 7.81 20.03
CA LEU A 231 -9.66 8.22 19.77
C LEU A 231 -9.76 9.13 18.54
N PHE A 232 -8.83 10.08 18.40
CA PHE A 232 -8.75 10.97 17.25
C PHE A 232 -8.53 10.20 15.94
N PHE A 233 -7.57 9.27 15.89
CA PHE A 233 -7.30 8.46 14.70
C PHE A 233 -8.45 7.49 14.38
N ALA A 234 -9.15 6.97 15.39
CA ALA A 234 -10.35 6.17 15.18
C ALA A 234 -11.47 6.99 14.53
N LEU A 235 -11.72 8.22 15.01
CA LEU A 235 -12.69 9.13 14.42
C LEU A 235 -12.30 9.53 12.99
N LEU A 236 -11.03 9.85 12.76
CA LEU A 236 -10.50 10.18 11.43
C LEU A 236 -10.70 9.01 10.47
N SER A 237 -10.38 7.79 10.88
CA SER A 237 -10.58 6.58 10.09
C SER A 237 -12.05 6.34 9.77
N PHE A 238 -12.95 6.59 10.73
CA PHE A 238 -14.39 6.54 10.47
C PHE A 238 -14.83 7.54 9.40
N VAL A 239 -14.32 8.77 9.43
CA VAL A 239 -14.59 9.80 8.41
C VAL A 239 -14.07 9.35 7.04
N ILE A 240 -12.85 8.82 6.96
CA ILE A 240 -12.26 8.30 5.73
C ILE A 240 -13.15 7.23 5.12
N VAL A 241 -13.46 6.17 5.87
CA VAL A 241 -14.28 5.04 5.41
C VAL A 241 -15.66 5.52 4.97
N ARG A 242 -16.28 6.44 5.74
CA ARG A 242 -17.61 6.95 5.40
C ARG A 242 -17.57 7.79 4.13
N PHE A 243 -16.56 8.63 3.96
CA PHE A 243 -16.40 9.51 2.81
C PHE A 243 -16.25 8.72 1.51
N PHE A 244 -15.36 7.73 1.51
CA PHE A 244 -15.22 6.83 0.36
C PHE A 244 -16.52 6.07 0.05
N ARG A 245 -17.22 5.55 1.06
CA ARG A 245 -18.52 4.88 0.84
C ARG A 245 -19.56 5.82 0.22
N VAL A 246 -19.60 7.08 0.64
CA VAL A 246 -20.48 8.09 0.05
C VAL A 246 -20.11 8.33 -1.41
N LEU A 247 -18.83 8.51 -1.73
CA LEU A 247 -18.38 8.73 -3.10
C LEU A 247 -18.61 7.54 -4.02
N SER A 248 -18.35 6.34 -3.53
CA SER A 248 -18.70 5.08 -4.18
C SER A 248 -20.19 5.01 -4.52
N PHE A 249 -21.06 5.35 -3.56
CA PHE A 249 -22.50 5.44 -3.81
C PHE A 249 -22.83 6.48 -4.87
N PHE A 250 -22.25 7.69 -4.81
CA PHE A 250 -22.45 8.71 -5.84
C PHE A 250 -21.95 8.28 -7.22
N ASN A 251 -20.84 7.55 -7.28
CA ASN A 251 -20.29 7.06 -8.53
C ASN A 251 -21.29 6.13 -9.24
N VAL A 252 -21.96 5.24 -8.50
CA VAL A 252 -22.96 4.32 -9.06
C VAL A 252 -24.33 4.99 -9.26
N ALA A 253 -24.75 5.85 -8.33
CA ALA A 253 -26.10 6.43 -8.33
C ALA A 253 -26.30 7.57 -9.34
N THR A 254 -25.22 8.25 -9.76
CA THR A 254 -25.33 9.39 -10.68
C THR A 254 -25.30 8.95 -12.14
N ALA A 255 -26.27 9.44 -12.93
CA ALA A 255 -26.35 9.22 -14.38
C ALA A 255 -25.28 9.97 -15.19
N VAL A 256 -24.38 10.69 -14.52
CA VAL A 256 -23.26 11.38 -15.18
C VAL A 256 -22.35 10.33 -15.82
N HIS A 257 -22.05 10.54 -17.11
CA HIS A 257 -21.19 9.62 -17.84
C HIS A 257 -19.82 9.49 -17.13
N PRO A 258 -19.31 8.28 -16.86
CA PRO A 258 -18.09 8.09 -16.08
C PRO A 258 -16.86 8.85 -16.60
N VAL A 259 -16.72 8.99 -17.92
CA VAL A 259 -15.68 9.82 -18.56
C VAL A 259 -15.72 11.27 -18.06
N LEU A 260 -16.91 11.86 -17.88
CA LEU A 260 -17.05 13.22 -17.36
C LEU A 260 -16.62 13.32 -15.90
N LYS A 261 -16.85 12.26 -15.11
CA LYS A 261 -16.34 12.18 -13.73
C LYS A 261 -14.81 12.13 -13.72
N ALA A 262 -14.19 11.36 -14.62
CA ALA A 262 -12.74 11.32 -14.78
C ALA A 262 -12.16 12.67 -15.24
N VAL A 263 -12.83 13.38 -16.16
CA VAL A 263 -12.43 14.73 -16.58
C VAL A 263 -12.53 15.71 -15.40
N PHE A 264 -13.59 15.62 -14.60
CA PHE A 264 -13.76 16.45 -13.40
C PHE A 264 -12.61 16.24 -12.42
N VAL A 265 -12.22 14.99 -12.16
CA VAL A 265 -11.10 14.70 -11.26
C VAL A 265 -9.76 15.15 -11.82
N GLY A 266 -9.53 14.96 -13.11
CA GLY A 266 -8.33 15.50 -13.76
C GLY A 266 -8.27 17.03 -13.68
N SER A 267 -9.42 17.70 -13.85
CA SER A 267 -9.53 19.15 -13.68
C SER A 267 -9.32 19.59 -12.23
N PHE A 268 -9.77 18.80 -11.27
CA PHE A 268 -9.55 19.03 -9.84
C PHE A 268 -8.07 18.92 -9.47
N ILE A 269 -7.37 17.89 -9.94
CA ILE A 269 -5.93 17.72 -9.74
C ILE A 269 -5.14 18.87 -10.38
N MET A 270 -5.48 19.22 -11.63
CA MET A 270 -4.89 20.36 -12.32
C MET A 270 -5.09 21.66 -11.53
N LEU A 271 -6.30 21.87 -10.98
CA LEU A 271 -6.62 23.05 -10.19
C LEU A 271 -5.78 23.09 -8.90
N LEU A 272 -5.72 22.00 -8.13
CA LEU A 272 -4.89 21.93 -6.92
C LEU A 272 -3.42 22.22 -7.22
N GLY A 273 -2.87 21.60 -8.27
CA GLY A 273 -1.51 21.85 -8.73
C GLY A 273 -1.27 23.31 -9.09
N SER A 274 -2.21 23.94 -9.82
CA SER A 274 -2.10 25.34 -10.23
C SER A 274 -2.09 26.34 -9.06
N TYR A 275 -2.70 25.99 -7.92
CA TYR A 275 -2.66 26.79 -6.69
C TYR A 275 -1.46 26.45 -5.79
N GLY A 276 -0.54 25.60 -6.24
CA GLY A 276 0.64 25.16 -5.46
C GLY A 276 0.32 24.13 -4.37
N LEU A 277 -0.88 23.54 -4.36
CA LEU A 277 -1.29 22.49 -3.42
C LEU A 277 -0.86 21.12 -3.95
N THR A 278 0.44 20.92 -4.14
CA THR A 278 1.03 19.70 -4.72
C THR A 278 1.29 18.60 -3.69
N SER A 279 1.49 18.95 -2.42
CA SER A 279 1.67 18.02 -1.29
C SER A 279 0.65 16.86 -1.20
N PRO A 280 -0.67 17.06 -1.42
CA PRO A 280 -1.64 15.97 -1.47
C PRO A 280 -1.65 15.18 -2.79
N LEU A 281 -0.94 15.60 -3.83
CA LEU A 281 -0.90 14.91 -5.12
C LEU A 281 0.14 13.77 -5.09
N GLY A 282 0.03 12.83 -6.04
CA GLY A 282 0.95 11.70 -6.15
C GLY A 282 0.99 10.78 -4.93
N LEU A 283 2.14 10.14 -4.68
CA LEU A 283 2.32 9.16 -3.60
C LEU A 283 2.26 9.83 -2.22
N GLY A 284 3.01 10.92 -2.02
CA GLY A 284 3.12 11.61 -0.73
C GLY A 284 4.24 11.09 0.20
N VAL A 285 5.27 10.42 -0.35
CA VAL A 285 6.33 9.79 0.46
C VAL A 285 7.25 10.83 1.09
N ASP A 286 7.61 11.87 0.35
CA ASP A 286 8.49 12.96 0.82
C ASP A 286 7.82 13.72 1.97
N GLU A 287 6.51 13.93 1.85
CA GLU A 287 5.67 14.53 2.87
C GLU A 287 5.56 13.66 4.13
N ILE A 288 5.40 12.34 3.97
CA ILE A 288 5.47 11.42 5.12
C ILE A 288 6.82 11.58 5.82
N GLU A 289 7.92 11.58 5.08
CA GLU A 289 9.27 11.72 5.65
C GLU A 289 9.46 13.05 6.38
N SER A 290 8.93 14.15 5.86
CA SER A 290 9.03 15.47 6.50
C SER A 290 8.35 15.52 7.87
N THR A 291 7.26 14.77 8.07
CA THR A 291 6.60 14.68 9.38
C THR A 291 7.49 14.09 10.48
N PHE A 292 8.45 13.25 10.11
CA PHE A 292 9.36 12.60 11.05
C PHE A 292 10.62 13.42 11.31
N LYS A 293 11.05 14.24 10.34
CA LYS A 293 12.21 15.14 10.49
C LYS A 293 11.93 16.38 11.35
N ALA A 294 10.66 16.66 11.68
CA ALA A 294 10.22 17.82 12.46
C ALA A 294 10.68 19.18 11.88
N THR A 295 10.97 19.22 10.57
CA THR A 295 11.55 20.40 9.91
C THR A 295 10.51 21.47 9.58
N GLU A 296 9.21 21.13 9.53
CA GLU A 296 8.16 22.04 9.07
C GLU A 296 6.85 21.89 9.86
N ASN A 297 6.08 23.00 9.93
CA ASN A 297 4.71 22.98 10.44
C ASN A 297 3.78 22.35 9.40
N VAL A 298 3.17 21.22 9.76
CA VAL A 298 2.16 20.56 8.92
C VAL A 298 0.85 21.32 8.99
N ALA A 299 0.34 21.79 7.85
CA ALA A 299 -0.95 22.44 7.79
C ALA A 299 -2.11 21.45 8.04
N TRP A 300 -3.05 21.82 8.91
CA TRP A 300 -4.16 20.97 9.36
C TRP A 300 -5.07 20.44 8.25
N TYR A 301 -5.12 21.13 7.10
CA TYR A 301 -5.99 20.79 5.97
C TYR A 301 -5.35 19.76 5.02
N LEU A 302 -4.04 19.52 5.07
CA LEU A 302 -3.35 18.61 4.15
C LEU A 302 -3.83 17.14 4.23
N PRO A 303 -4.04 16.55 5.42
CA PRO A 303 -4.62 15.21 5.52
C PRO A 303 -6.01 15.14 4.88
N LEU A 304 -6.86 16.15 5.10
CA LEU A 304 -8.21 16.21 4.54
C LEU A 304 -8.17 16.32 3.01
N LEU A 305 -7.27 17.15 2.49
CA LEU A 305 -7.11 17.31 1.05
C LEU A 305 -6.57 16.04 0.39
N LYS A 306 -5.66 15.30 1.06
CA LYS A 306 -5.21 13.98 0.60
C LYS A 306 -6.35 12.96 0.54
N ILE A 307 -7.24 12.94 1.54
CA ILE A 307 -8.43 12.07 1.54
C ILE A 307 -9.30 12.38 0.32
N VAL A 308 -9.59 13.67 0.07
CA VAL A 308 -10.39 14.10 -1.08
C VAL A 308 -9.72 13.74 -2.40
N ALA A 309 -8.45 14.07 -2.57
CA ALA A 309 -7.68 13.78 -3.78
C ALA A 309 -7.64 12.27 -4.06
N THR A 310 -7.39 11.46 -3.04
CA THR A 310 -7.31 9.99 -3.17
C THR A 310 -8.66 9.39 -3.51
N ALA A 311 -9.71 9.78 -2.78
CA ALA A 311 -11.03 9.22 -3.00
C ALA A 311 -11.60 9.61 -4.37
N PHE A 312 -11.38 10.86 -4.81
CA PHE A 312 -11.78 11.28 -6.16
C PHE A 312 -10.99 10.53 -7.22
N THR A 313 -9.67 10.40 -7.05
CA THR A 313 -8.82 9.67 -8.01
C THR A 313 -9.29 8.22 -8.16
N LEU A 314 -9.51 7.51 -7.05
CA LEU A 314 -9.86 6.08 -7.12
C LEU A 314 -11.32 5.79 -7.49
N GLU A 315 -12.27 6.61 -7.06
CA GLU A 315 -13.69 6.38 -7.37
C GLU A 315 -14.05 6.80 -8.79
N PHE A 316 -13.37 7.81 -9.36
CA PHE A 316 -13.75 8.38 -10.66
C PHE A 316 -12.74 8.11 -11.78
N GLY A 317 -11.89 7.09 -11.64
CA GLY A 317 -11.26 6.42 -12.79
C GLY A 317 -9.73 6.36 -12.83
N GLY A 318 -9.04 6.83 -11.80
CA GLY A 318 -7.62 6.51 -11.59
C GLY A 318 -7.44 5.06 -11.13
N GLU A 319 -6.26 4.51 -11.40
CA GLU A 319 -5.88 3.15 -10.98
C GLU A 319 -4.77 3.25 -9.94
N GLY A 320 -4.87 2.50 -8.84
CA GLY A 320 -3.94 2.60 -7.73
C GLY A 320 -4.50 2.05 -6.41
N GLY A 321 -3.68 2.02 -5.36
CA GLY A 321 -4.06 1.62 -4.01
C GLY A 321 -4.34 2.80 -3.07
N VAL A 322 -5.06 2.53 -1.97
CA VAL A 322 -5.33 3.50 -0.89
C VAL A 322 -4.29 3.47 0.23
N PHE A 323 -3.44 2.44 0.30
CA PHE A 323 -2.64 2.17 1.50
C PHE A 323 -1.58 3.25 1.77
N THR A 324 -0.75 3.63 0.78
CA THR A 324 0.18 4.77 0.92
C THR A 324 -0.54 6.08 1.28
N PRO A 325 -1.64 6.49 0.62
CA PRO A 325 -2.42 7.65 1.05
C PRO A 325 -2.92 7.60 2.51
N LEU A 326 -3.25 6.43 3.04
CA LEU A 326 -3.63 6.29 4.46
C LEU A 326 -2.43 6.51 5.39
N LEU A 327 -1.23 6.06 5.01
CA LEU A 327 0.02 6.36 5.72
C LEU A 327 0.29 7.86 5.75
N TYR A 328 0.09 8.54 4.63
CA TYR A 328 0.19 9.99 4.53
C TYR A 328 -0.79 10.67 5.48
N VAL A 329 -2.07 10.30 5.42
CA VAL A 329 -3.11 10.92 6.23
C VAL A 329 -2.83 10.68 7.72
N GLY A 330 -2.41 9.48 8.08
CA GLY A 330 -2.01 9.13 9.44
C GLY A 330 -0.82 9.94 9.95
N SER A 331 0.28 9.97 9.21
CA SER A 331 1.50 10.70 9.59
C SER A 331 1.25 12.21 9.71
N MET A 332 0.60 12.82 8.73
CA MET A 332 0.30 14.26 8.72
C MET A 332 -0.68 14.65 9.83
N SER A 333 -1.76 13.90 10.01
CA SER A 333 -2.73 14.19 11.09
C SER A 333 -2.13 13.94 12.47
N GLY A 334 -1.26 12.94 12.61
CA GLY A 334 -0.54 12.66 13.84
C GLY A 334 0.49 13.73 14.17
N HIS A 335 1.25 14.19 13.19
CA HIS A 335 2.18 15.31 13.36
C HIS A 335 1.42 16.55 13.84
N TRP A 336 0.34 16.92 13.14
CA TRP A 336 -0.49 18.05 13.53
C TRP A 336 -1.10 17.89 14.92
N PHE A 337 -1.59 16.70 15.27
CA PHE A 337 -2.10 16.41 16.60
C PHE A 337 -1.03 16.63 17.67
N GLY A 338 0.18 16.12 17.44
CA GLY A 338 1.32 16.29 18.34
C GLY A 338 1.69 17.76 18.55
N GLN A 339 1.69 18.56 17.48
CA GLN A 339 1.88 20.02 17.58
C GLN A 339 0.77 20.69 18.38
N PHE A 340 -0.49 20.30 18.15
CA PHE A 340 -1.66 20.87 18.81
C PHE A 340 -1.66 20.67 20.33
N ILE A 341 -1.26 19.49 20.79
CA ILE A 341 -1.18 19.18 22.23
C ILE A 341 0.16 19.58 22.88
N GLY A 342 1.08 20.20 22.12
CA GLY A 342 2.42 20.54 22.60
C GLY A 342 3.31 19.33 22.90
N GLY A 343 3.04 18.18 22.27
CA GLY A 343 3.78 16.94 22.41
C GLY A 343 4.87 16.77 21.35
N ASN A 344 5.52 15.60 21.34
CA ASN A 344 6.49 15.25 20.31
C ASN A 344 5.77 14.95 18.98
N ALA A 345 5.82 15.88 18.02
CA ALA A 345 5.11 15.73 16.74
C ALA A 345 5.54 14.50 15.92
N PRO A 346 6.83 14.18 15.72
CA PRO A 346 7.26 12.92 15.10
C PRO A 346 6.71 11.65 15.76
N PHE A 347 6.63 11.62 17.10
CA PHE A 347 6.05 10.49 17.83
C PHE A 347 4.57 10.29 17.48
N PHE A 348 3.77 11.37 17.52
CA PHE A 348 2.36 11.30 17.14
C PHE A 348 2.16 11.05 15.65
N ALA A 349 3.06 11.50 14.79
CA ALA A 349 3.08 11.14 13.37
C ALA A 349 3.24 9.62 13.19
N ALA A 350 4.16 8.98 13.93
CA ALA A 350 4.35 7.53 13.87
C ALA A 350 3.12 6.78 14.41
N LEU A 351 2.53 7.26 15.51
CA LEU A 351 1.28 6.71 16.02
C LEU A 351 0.14 6.81 15.00
N GLY A 352 -0.02 7.98 14.35
CA GLY A 352 -1.05 8.20 13.35
C GLY A 352 -0.85 7.35 12.09
N PHE A 353 0.39 7.24 11.61
CA PHE A 353 0.81 6.42 10.48
C PHE A 353 0.30 4.98 10.59
N VAL A 354 0.47 4.35 11.77
CA VAL A 354 0.01 2.96 11.99
C VAL A 354 -1.45 2.87 12.45
N SER A 355 -1.94 3.84 13.23
CA SER A 355 -3.31 3.78 13.79
C SER A 355 -4.38 3.98 12.74
N VAL A 356 -4.18 4.89 11.78
CA VAL A 356 -5.14 5.14 10.70
C VAL A 356 -5.26 3.93 9.79
N ILE A 357 -4.15 3.26 9.47
CA ILE A 357 -4.19 1.99 8.73
C ILE A 357 -4.85 0.89 9.54
N ALA A 358 -4.46 0.69 10.81
CA ALA A 358 -5.05 -0.32 11.68
C ALA A 358 -6.59 -0.24 11.68
N ALA A 359 -7.13 0.97 11.84
CA ALA A 359 -8.57 1.21 11.93
C ALA A 359 -9.28 1.16 10.56
N THR A 360 -8.67 1.73 9.50
CA THR A 360 -9.29 1.79 8.16
C THR A 360 -9.25 0.45 7.44
N MET A 361 -8.12 -0.25 7.52
CA MET A 361 -7.88 -1.54 6.86
C MET A 361 -8.25 -2.74 7.74
N ARG A 362 -8.57 -2.51 9.02
CA ARG A 362 -8.88 -3.56 10.01
C ARG A 362 -7.73 -4.57 10.18
N ILE A 363 -6.48 -4.07 10.18
CA ILE A 363 -5.27 -4.88 10.36
C ILE A 363 -4.44 -4.46 11.60
N PRO A 364 -5.03 -4.46 12.81
CA PRO A 364 -4.35 -3.95 14.02
C PRO A 364 -3.08 -4.71 14.39
N VAL A 365 -3.03 -6.04 14.21
CA VAL A 365 -1.85 -6.83 14.58
C VAL A 365 -0.70 -6.50 13.63
N SER A 366 -0.99 -6.48 12.34
CA SER A 366 -0.02 -6.13 11.31
C SER A 366 0.52 -4.71 11.48
N SER A 367 -0.36 -3.76 11.83
CA SER A 367 0.03 -2.36 12.03
C SER A 367 0.95 -2.19 13.23
N ALA A 368 0.75 -2.95 14.31
CA ALA A 368 1.64 -2.94 15.46
C ALA A 368 3.05 -3.48 15.13
N ILE A 369 3.12 -4.56 14.34
CA ILE A 369 4.40 -5.13 13.87
C ILE A 369 5.09 -4.18 12.90
N LEU A 370 4.33 -3.57 11.98
CA LEU A 370 4.82 -2.55 11.06
C LEU A 370 5.42 -1.35 11.81
N ALA A 371 4.76 -0.92 12.90
CA ALA A 371 5.28 0.14 13.77
C ALA A 371 6.65 -0.24 14.35
N ALA A 372 6.74 -1.47 14.89
CA ALA A 372 7.97 -1.95 15.50
C ALA A 372 9.11 -2.09 14.48
N GLU A 373 8.81 -2.50 13.26
CA GLU A 373 9.81 -2.71 12.20
C GLU A 373 10.29 -1.39 11.58
N LEU A 374 9.40 -0.42 11.35
CA LEU A 374 9.75 0.86 10.74
C LEU A 374 10.31 1.89 11.73
N PHE A 375 9.87 1.87 13.00
CA PHE A 375 10.24 2.87 14.01
C PHE A 375 11.00 2.30 15.22
N GLY A 376 10.91 0.99 15.48
CA GLY A 376 11.36 0.38 16.73
C GLY A 376 12.80 -0.16 16.73
N VAL A 377 13.49 -0.18 15.58
CA VAL A 377 14.71 -0.99 15.45
C VAL A 377 15.98 -0.17 15.65
N LYS A 378 16.39 -0.01 16.91
CA LYS A 378 17.78 0.34 17.27
C LYS A 378 18.76 -0.85 17.20
N ARG A 379 18.31 -2.05 16.79
CA ARG A 379 19.14 -3.25 16.61
C ARG A 379 18.55 -4.16 15.56
N PRO A 380 19.20 -4.40 14.40
CA PRO A 380 18.73 -5.42 13.48
C PRO A 380 18.51 -6.74 14.24
N ILE A 381 17.39 -7.40 13.96
CA ILE A 381 17.02 -8.72 14.51
C ILE A 381 18.00 -9.81 14.02
N LEU A 382 18.96 -9.45 13.17
CA LEU A 382 20.13 -10.23 12.78
C LEU A 382 21.40 -9.49 13.23
N PRO A 383 22.44 -10.21 13.71
CA PRO A 383 23.72 -9.58 14.02
C PRO A 383 24.20 -8.82 12.79
N SER A 384 24.46 -7.53 12.96
CA SER A 384 25.13 -6.68 11.98
C SER A 384 26.46 -7.35 11.62
N LEU A 385 26.51 -7.99 10.45
CA LEU A 385 27.79 -8.26 9.82
C LEU A 385 28.42 -6.91 9.48
N PRO A 386 29.69 -6.69 9.82
CA PRO A 386 30.36 -5.45 9.52
C PRO A 386 30.61 -5.38 8.01
N PHE A 387 29.88 -4.54 7.30
CA PHE A 387 30.28 -3.99 6.00
C PHE A 387 29.82 -2.54 5.92
#